data_AF-A0AAD8PDK5-F1
#
_entry.id   AF-A0AAD8PDK5-F1
#
_cell.length_a   1.000
_cell.length_b   1.000
_cell.length_c   1.000
_cell.angle_alpha   90.00
_cell.angle_beta   90.00
_cell.angle_gamma   90.00
#
_symmetry.space_group_name_H-M   'P 1'
#
loop_
_entity.id
_entity.type
_entity.pdbx_description
1 polymer ?
#
loop_
_entity_poly.entity_id
_entity_poly.type
_entity_poly.pdbx_seq_one_letter_code
_entity_poly.pdbx_strand_id
1 'polypeptide(L)'
;MCVWLVAATSFCISLSIADPDILTFESQIAKNILSEDIRVEGRSIPFVIADYLPIEPDLTGGTDYCKLKVAEAYQHFVYALAKYYNCDIKHISGVSIHKLHGQVFDPDQSEKSQSPTSKYTPEERAKCNRAKIGGYCPTYLQYAECVFKNYVIKGNEAAAAKLDQLKDKRRFFHPLFRDYISRSKNVYTPLLDETIFQLCRFVNNACPSLNPQFEDRGGFKLLHICGVFDVYTPLHGYDSLYEHTLTRKERKTLVKEDRKLGETFYLNTTFAGVEFSPLGVPHDVHINSKASIDSYFHEKCRKRCEYFSEVKTLTDGWKKLSNFGYNRQLLLCIHHSVLCPTCPICETMDVSFTST
;
A
#
# COMPACT_ATOMS: atom_id res chain seq x y z
N MET A 1 37.36 -33.21 -52.84
CA MET A 1 36.19 -32.59 -53.50
C MET A 1 35.14 -32.31 -52.44
N CYS A 2 34.53 -31.13 -52.56
CA CYS A 2 33.55 -30.50 -51.67
C CYS A 2 32.18 -31.21 -51.61
N VAL A 3 31.28 -30.58 -50.83
CA VAL A 3 29.79 -30.61 -50.80
C VAL A 3 29.26 -31.47 -49.63
N TRP A 4 28.87 -30.95 -48.46
CA TRP A 4 27.87 -29.94 -48.00
C TRP A 4 26.63 -30.62 -47.36
N LEU A 5 26.34 -30.22 -46.11
CA LEU A 5 25.05 -30.00 -45.41
C LEU A 5 23.90 -31.03 -45.56
N VAL A 6 23.12 -31.36 -44.52
CA VAL A 6 22.28 -30.42 -43.73
C VAL A 6 22.12 -30.88 -42.29
N ALA A 7 22.37 -29.95 -41.37
CA ALA A 7 21.94 -29.99 -39.98
C ALA A 7 20.44 -29.71 -39.88
N ALA A 8 19.71 -30.57 -39.18
CA ALA A 8 18.37 -30.27 -38.67
C ALA A 8 18.38 -30.46 -37.15
N THR A 9 19.10 -29.60 -36.44
CA THR A 9 18.86 -29.41 -35.01
C THR A 9 17.70 -28.46 -34.86
N SER A 10 16.51 -29.02 -34.61
CA SER A 10 15.40 -28.28 -34.04
C SER A 10 15.85 -27.70 -32.70
N PHE A 11 16.27 -26.44 -32.71
CA PHE A 11 16.35 -25.61 -31.52
C PHE A 11 14.90 -25.29 -31.11
N CYS A 12 14.27 -26.21 -30.39
CA CYS A 12 13.20 -25.84 -29.48
C CYS A 12 13.85 -25.08 -28.32
N ILE A 13 14.06 -23.77 -28.50
CA ILE A 13 14.22 -22.87 -27.37
C ILE A 13 12.85 -22.78 -26.72
N SER A 14 12.51 -23.78 -25.91
CA SER A 14 11.53 -23.60 -24.87
C SER A 14 12.17 -22.65 -23.87
N LEU A 15 11.95 -21.35 -24.05
CA LEU A 15 12.01 -20.38 -22.96
C LEU A 15 10.95 -20.83 -21.96
N SER A 16 11.33 -21.76 -21.09
CA SER A 16 10.65 -21.96 -19.83
C SER A 16 10.84 -20.65 -19.09
N ILE A 17 9.81 -19.81 -19.16
CA ILE A 17 9.66 -18.70 -18.22
C ILE A 17 9.58 -19.40 -16.88
N ALA A 18 10.67 -19.35 -16.11
CA ALA A 18 10.70 -19.91 -14.78
C ALA A 18 9.57 -19.26 -13.98
N ASP A 19 8.75 -20.07 -13.32
CA ASP A 19 7.76 -19.55 -12.38
C ASP A 19 8.49 -18.67 -11.36
N PRO A 20 7.97 -17.49 -11.04
CA PRO A 20 8.69 -16.58 -10.19
C PRO A 20 8.72 -17.16 -8.78
N ASP A 21 9.92 -17.25 -8.20
CA ASP A 21 10.11 -17.78 -6.86
C ASP A 21 9.20 -17.05 -5.84
N ILE A 22 8.71 -17.81 -4.85
CA ILE A 22 7.96 -17.28 -3.71
C ILE A 22 8.81 -16.21 -3.02
N LEU A 23 8.25 -15.02 -2.78
CA LEU A 23 8.99 -13.94 -2.14
C LEU A 23 9.48 -14.34 -0.74
N THR A 24 10.79 -14.20 -0.57
CA THR A 24 11.52 -14.44 0.67
C THR A 24 11.91 -13.11 1.29
N PHE A 25 11.79 -13.01 2.61
CA PHE A 25 12.12 -11.80 3.35
C PHE A 25 13.29 -12.04 4.30
N GLU A 26 14.34 -11.23 4.19
CA GLU A 26 15.34 -11.09 5.26
C GLU A 26 15.21 -9.71 5.87
N SER A 27 15.05 -9.64 7.19
CA SER A 27 14.89 -8.36 7.89
C SER A 27 13.84 -7.47 7.22
N GLN A 28 12.73 -8.08 6.78
CA GLN A 28 11.61 -7.41 6.10
C GLN A 28 11.93 -6.87 4.70
N ILE A 29 13.03 -7.33 4.08
CA ILE A 29 13.43 -7.00 2.71
C ILE A 29 13.10 -8.17 1.80
N ALA A 30 12.28 -7.94 0.78
CA ALA A 30 12.03 -8.93 -0.25
C ALA A 30 13.31 -9.20 -1.07
N LYS A 31 13.84 -10.43 -1.02
CA LYS A 31 15.16 -10.79 -1.57
C LYS A 31 15.16 -11.26 -3.02
N ASN A 32 14.04 -11.79 -3.49
CA ASN A 32 13.91 -12.44 -4.80
C ASN A 32 12.73 -11.88 -5.59
N ILE A 33 12.46 -10.57 -5.46
CA ILE A 33 11.54 -9.89 -6.37
C ILE A 33 12.11 -10.00 -7.79
N LEU A 34 11.27 -10.48 -8.70
CA LEU A 34 11.54 -10.59 -10.12
C LEU A 34 11.89 -9.21 -10.68
N SER A 35 13.12 -9.04 -11.14
CA SER A 35 13.67 -7.77 -11.61
C SER A 35 14.68 -8.02 -12.72
N GLU A 36 14.67 -7.18 -13.75
CA GLU A 36 15.57 -7.31 -14.88
C GLU A 36 16.12 -5.96 -15.34
N ASP A 37 17.38 -5.93 -15.75
CA ASP A 37 18.01 -4.68 -16.20
C ASP A 37 17.47 -4.24 -17.57
N ILE A 38 16.58 -3.24 -17.61
CA ILE A 38 16.04 -2.69 -18.85
C ILE A 38 17.09 -1.98 -19.71
N ARG A 39 18.25 -1.59 -19.14
CA ARG A 39 19.30 -0.90 -19.89
C ARG A 39 19.84 -1.74 -21.05
N VAL A 40 19.73 -3.07 -20.97
CA VAL A 40 20.09 -3.99 -22.06
C VAL A 40 19.25 -3.76 -23.32
N GLU A 41 18.04 -3.20 -23.17
CA GLU A 41 17.13 -2.87 -24.28
C GLU A 41 17.31 -1.43 -24.80
N GLY A 42 18.17 -0.62 -24.16
CA GLY A 42 18.35 0.80 -24.51
C GLY A 42 17.07 1.63 -24.34
N ARG A 43 16.18 1.26 -23.41
CA ARG A 43 14.87 1.89 -23.18
C ARG A 43 14.71 2.32 -21.73
N SER A 44 13.77 3.23 -21.49
CA SER A 44 13.34 3.64 -20.15
C SER A 44 11.82 3.59 -20.03
N ILE A 45 11.35 3.37 -18.80
CA ILE A 45 9.93 3.39 -18.45
C ILE A 45 9.76 4.35 -17.27
N PRO A 46 9.10 5.51 -17.45
CA PRO A 46 8.98 6.48 -16.37
C PRO A 46 8.05 5.97 -15.27
N PHE A 47 8.49 6.10 -14.02
CA PHE A 47 7.63 5.94 -12.85
C PHE A 47 6.91 7.27 -12.56
N VAL A 48 5.86 7.58 -13.32
CA VAL A 48 5.11 8.86 -13.21
C VAL A 48 4.52 9.08 -11.82
N ILE A 49 4.30 7.99 -11.05
CA ILE A 49 3.84 8.09 -9.68
C ILE A 49 4.85 8.78 -8.76
N ALA A 50 6.15 8.77 -9.11
CA ALA A 50 7.19 9.49 -8.36
C ALA A 50 6.85 10.99 -8.18
N ASP A 51 6.26 11.62 -9.20
CA ASP A 51 5.90 13.04 -9.18
C ASP A 51 4.77 13.35 -8.17
N TYR A 52 4.06 12.31 -7.73
CA TYR A 52 2.97 12.41 -6.75
C TYR A 52 3.40 12.03 -5.33
N LEU A 53 4.62 11.54 -5.15
CA LEU A 53 5.16 11.25 -3.82
C LEU A 53 5.53 12.57 -3.12
N PRO A 54 5.17 12.73 -1.83
CA PRO A 54 5.48 13.94 -1.07
C PRO A 54 6.99 14.09 -0.88
N ILE A 55 7.44 15.30 -0.55
CA ILE A 55 8.84 15.55 -0.27
C ILE A 55 9.29 14.78 0.97
N GLU A 56 10.44 14.13 0.85
CA GLU A 56 11.07 13.41 1.95
C GLU A 56 11.83 14.36 2.90
N PRO A 57 11.78 14.13 4.23
CA PRO A 57 12.56 14.92 5.18
C PRO A 57 14.06 14.86 4.89
N ASP A 58 14.74 16.01 4.93
CA ASP A 58 16.20 16.07 4.76
C ASP A 58 16.91 15.64 6.07
N LEU A 59 17.05 14.34 6.25
CA LEU A 59 17.79 13.72 7.36
C LEU A 59 19.14 13.13 6.93
N THR A 60 19.33 12.92 5.63
CA THR A 60 20.46 12.18 5.06
C THR A 60 21.33 13.02 4.10
N GLY A 61 21.13 14.34 4.03
CA GLY A 61 21.92 15.24 3.17
C GLY A 61 21.50 15.19 1.70
N GLY A 62 20.22 14.89 1.45
CA GLY A 62 19.64 14.78 0.12
C GLY A 62 18.13 14.54 0.19
N THR A 63 17.37 15.44 -0.44
CA THR A 63 15.92 15.34 -0.63
C THR A 63 15.57 14.19 -1.59
N ASP A 64 14.44 13.52 -1.37
CA ASP A 64 13.85 12.52 -2.29
C ASP A 64 14.68 11.24 -2.51
N TYR A 65 15.43 10.79 -1.49
CA TYR A 65 16.27 9.59 -1.57
C TYR A 65 15.50 8.31 -1.92
N CYS A 66 14.39 8.03 -1.23
CA CYS A 66 13.59 6.84 -1.46
C CYS A 66 12.88 6.92 -2.81
N LYS A 67 12.33 8.09 -3.17
CA LYS A 67 11.70 8.37 -4.46
C LYS A 67 12.63 8.10 -5.64
N LEU A 68 13.87 8.57 -5.58
CA LEU A 68 14.87 8.32 -6.64
C LEU A 68 15.16 6.83 -6.81
N LYS A 69 15.35 6.10 -5.70
CA LYS A 69 15.62 4.66 -5.74
C LYS A 69 14.50 3.85 -6.36
N VAL A 70 13.25 4.18 -6.02
CA VAL A 70 12.10 3.40 -6.52
C VAL A 70 11.73 3.73 -7.96
N ALA A 71 12.06 4.93 -8.44
CA ALA A 71 11.91 5.26 -9.85
C ALA A 71 12.80 4.38 -10.75
N GLU A 72 14.05 4.14 -10.33
CA GLU A 72 14.95 3.20 -11.01
C GLU A 72 14.46 1.76 -10.86
N ALA A 73 14.03 1.33 -9.67
CA ALA A 73 13.56 -0.04 -9.45
C ALA A 73 12.30 -0.38 -10.28
N TYR A 74 11.37 0.56 -10.44
CA TYR A 74 10.11 0.36 -11.16
C TYR A 74 10.31 -0.12 -12.59
N GLN A 75 11.21 0.52 -13.34
CA GLN A 75 11.46 0.12 -14.74
C GLN A 75 12.01 -1.31 -14.84
N HIS A 76 12.78 -1.75 -13.84
CA HIS A 76 13.30 -3.12 -13.79
C HIS A 76 12.21 -4.15 -13.51
N PHE A 77 11.28 -3.84 -12.60
CA PHE A 77 10.14 -4.70 -12.30
C PHE A 77 9.17 -4.82 -13.47
N VAL A 78 8.87 -3.70 -14.13
CA VAL A 78 7.97 -3.70 -15.29
C VAL A 78 8.57 -4.49 -16.45
N TYR A 79 9.88 -4.38 -16.69
CA TYR A 79 10.54 -5.14 -17.75
C TYR A 79 10.49 -6.65 -17.47
N ALA A 80 10.77 -7.07 -16.24
CA ALA A 80 10.71 -8.48 -15.88
C ALA A 80 9.28 -9.05 -15.97
N LEU A 81 8.27 -8.28 -15.55
CA LEU A 81 6.86 -8.67 -15.72
C LEU A 81 6.41 -8.66 -17.18
N ALA A 82 6.95 -7.76 -18.01
CA ALA A 82 6.67 -7.75 -19.43
C ALA A 82 7.16 -9.04 -20.09
N LYS A 83 8.36 -9.53 -19.73
CA LYS A 83 8.84 -10.85 -20.14
C LYS A 83 7.95 -11.98 -19.65
N TYR A 84 7.58 -11.97 -18.37
CA TYR A 84 6.70 -12.98 -17.78
C TYR A 84 5.34 -13.07 -18.51
N TYR A 85 4.70 -11.93 -18.78
CA TYR A 85 3.42 -11.87 -19.48
C TYR A 85 3.52 -11.91 -21.01
N ASN A 86 4.72 -12.09 -21.58
CA ASN A 86 5.00 -12.03 -23.01
C ASN A 86 4.46 -10.75 -23.69
N CYS A 87 4.70 -9.61 -23.06
CA CYS A 87 4.45 -8.27 -23.60
C CYS A 87 5.71 -7.70 -24.25
N ASP A 88 5.60 -7.14 -25.45
CA ASP A 88 6.69 -6.36 -26.04
C ASP A 88 6.84 -5.02 -25.29
N ILE A 89 8.03 -4.80 -24.72
CA ILE A 89 8.37 -3.63 -23.92
C ILE A 89 8.15 -2.29 -24.66
N LYS A 90 8.17 -2.31 -26.01
CA LYS A 90 7.87 -1.13 -26.85
C LYS A 90 6.47 -0.55 -26.61
N HIS A 91 5.54 -1.37 -26.13
CA HIS A 91 4.17 -0.95 -25.80
C HIS A 91 4.11 -0.16 -24.50
N ILE A 92 5.12 -0.30 -23.64
CA ILE A 92 5.17 0.29 -22.32
C ILE A 92 6.15 1.48 -22.29
N SER A 93 7.29 1.36 -22.98
CA SER A 93 8.29 2.42 -23.08
C SER A 93 7.72 3.66 -23.79
N GLY A 94 7.69 4.80 -23.09
CA GLY A 94 7.27 6.10 -23.67
C GLY A 94 5.77 6.42 -23.65
N VAL A 95 4.91 5.63 -23.00
CA VAL A 95 3.46 5.91 -22.90
C VAL A 95 3.12 6.59 -21.56
N SER A 96 2.66 7.86 -21.63
CA SER A 96 2.21 8.66 -20.47
C SER A 96 0.98 8.07 -19.75
N ILE A 97 0.94 8.23 -18.43
CA ILE A 97 -0.05 7.65 -17.50
C ILE A 97 -1.42 8.34 -17.51
N HIS A 98 -1.56 9.53 -18.10
CA HIS A 98 -2.86 10.21 -18.14
C HIS A 98 -3.95 9.44 -18.90
N LYS A 99 -3.60 8.45 -19.72
CA LYS A 99 -4.55 7.51 -20.37
C LYS A 99 -4.98 6.32 -19.49
N LEU A 100 -4.44 6.17 -18.28
CA LEU A 100 -4.69 5.07 -17.33
C LEU A 100 -5.37 5.55 -16.03
N HIS A 101 -5.65 6.85 -15.92
CA HIS A 101 -6.27 7.44 -14.74
C HIS A 101 -7.73 6.98 -14.62
N GLY A 102 -8.05 6.26 -13.53
CA GLY A 102 -9.35 5.63 -13.27
C GLY A 102 -9.33 4.10 -13.15
N GLN A 103 -8.20 3.44 -13.46
CA GLN A 103 -8.09 1.97 -13.48
C GLN A 103 -7.41 1.35 -12.25
N VAL A 104 -6.96 2.16 -11.28
CA VAL A 104 -6.20 1.70 -10.10
C VAL A 104 -7.09 0.97 -9.08
N PHE A 105 -8.41 1.22 -9.10
CA PHE A 105 -9.37 0.62 -8.16
C PHE A 105 -10.47 -0.22 -8.82
N ASP A 106 -10.47 -0.33 -10.16
CA ASP A 106 -11.46 -1.13 -10.90
C ASP A 106 -10.82 -1.75 -12.15
N PRO A 107 -10.20 -2.95 -12.04
CA PRO A 107 -9.51 -3.59 -13.16
C PRO A 107 -10.47 -4.00 -14.30
N ASP A 108 -11.78 -4.06 -14.05
CA ASP A 108 -12.79 -4.48 -15.03
C ASP A 108 -13.25 -3.35 -15.98
N GLN A 109 -12.84 -2.09 -15.76
CA GLN A 109 -13.24 -0.96 -16.64
C GLN A 109 -12.27 -0.66 -17.78
N SER A 110 -11.39 -1.61 -18.14
CA SER A 110 -10.33 -1.41 -19.15
C SER A 110 -10.81 -1.20 -20.60
N GLU A 111 -12.12 -1.23 -20.89
CA GLU A 111 -12.63 -1.21 -22.26
C GLU A 111 -12.84 0.18 -22.91
N LYS A 112 -12.80 1.30 -22.17
CA LYS A 112 -13.34 2.58 -22.70
C LYS A 112 -12.38 3.72 -23.05
N SER A 113 -11.06 3.55 -22.98
CA SER A 113 -10.11 4.56 -23.48
C SER A 113 -9.52 4.13 -24.83
N GLN A 114 -10.31 4.28 -25.89
CA GLN A 114 -9.90 3.98 -27.26
C GLN A 114 -9.14 5.16 -27.85
N SER A 115 -7.83 5.00 -28.03
CA SER A 115 -7.10 5.70 -29.09
C SER A 115 -7.02 4.74 -30.29
N PRO A 116 -7.55 5.09 -31.49
CA PRO A 116 -7.70 4.17 -32.61
C PRO A 116 -6.40 3.80 -33.35
N THR A 117 -5.23 4.20 -32.86
CA THR A 117 -3.96 4.12 -33.59
C THR A 117 -2.99 3.05 -33.09
N SER A 118 -3.40 2.22 -32.13
CA SER A 118 -2.55 1.14 -31.59
C SER A 118 -2.57 -0.06 -32.55
N LYS A 119 -1.44 -0.36 -33.20
CA LYS A 119 -1.18 -1.51 -34.10
C LYS A 119 -1.31 -2.91 -33.45
N TYR A 120 -1.99 -3.02 -32.32
CA TYR A 120 -1.90 -4.15 -31.40
C TYR A 120 -3.28 -4.60 -30.95
N THR A 121 -3.39 -5.91 -30.71
CA THR A 121 -4.63 -6.55 -30.29
C THR A 121 -5.02 -6.14 -28.86
N PRO A 122 -6.33 -6.21 -28.51
CA PRO A 122 -6.79 -6.00 -27.14
C PRO A 122 -6.10 -6.91 -26.11
N GLU A 123 -5.81 -8.15 -26.49
CA GLU A 123 -5.14 -9.14 -25.64
C GLU A 123 -3.69 -8.73 -25.30
N GLU A 124 -2.92 -8.32 -26.30
CA GLU A 124 -1.56 -7.79 -26.11
C GLU A 124 -1.56 -6.56 -25.21
N ARG A 125 -2.55 -5.67 -25.39
CA ARG A 125 -2.72 -4.48 -24.55
C ARG A 125 -3.01 -4.85 -23.10
N ALA A 126 -3.89 -5.84 -22.87
CA ALA A 126 -4.21 -6.30 -21.53
C ALA A 126 -2.98 -6.87 -20.80
N LYS A 127 -2.18 -7.70 -21.49
CA LYS A 127 -0.91 -8.25 -20.96
C LYS A 127 0.07 -7.14 -20.59
N CYS A 128 0.27 -6.17 -21.48
CA CYS A 128 1.17 -5.04 -21.23
C CYS A 128 0.71 -4.11 -20.11
N ASN A 129 -0.60 -3.85 -20.02
CA ASN A 129 -1.17 -3.09 -18.92
C ASN A 129 -0.99 -3.83 -17.59
N ARG A 130 -1.19 -5.15 -17.58
CA ARG A 130 -0.96 -5.98 -16.39
C ARG A 130 0.51 -5.96 -15.96
N ALA A 131 1.46 -6.02 -16.88
CA ALA A 131 2.89 -5.87 -16.57
C ALA A 131 3.20 -4.50 -15.94
N LYS A 132 2.69 -3.43 -16.54
CA LYS A 132 2.89 -2.04 -16.07
C LYS A 132 2.29 -1.83 -14.67
N ILE A 133 1.04 -2.23 -14.47
CA ILE A 133 0.33 -2.08 -13.19
C ILE A 133 0.91 -3.03 -12.13
N GLY A 134 1.23 -4.27 -12.50
CA GLY A 134 1.86 -5.25 -11.60
C GLY A 134 3.25 -4.83 -11.11
N GLY A 135 3.96 -4.00 -11.87
CA GLY A 135 5.24 -3.42 -11.48
C GLY A 135 5.13 -2.45 -10.30
N TYR A 136 3.95 -1.88 -10.05
CA TYR A 136 3.72 -1.05 -8.86
C TYR A 136 3.81 -1.84 -7.56
N CYS A 137 3.45 -3.12 -7.55
CA CYS A 137 3.46 -3.95 -6.36
C CYS A 137 4.81 -4.00 -5.64
N PRO A 138 5.90 -4.46 -6.30
CA PRO A 138 7.22 -4.44 -5.68
C PRO A 138 7.76 -3.02 -5.49
N THR A 139 7.42 -2.07 -6.36
CA THR A 139 7.87 -0.67 -6.26
C THR A 139 7.33 0.00 -5.00
N TYR A 140 6.03 -0.13 -4.74
CA TYR A 140 5.37 0.43 -3.58
C TYR A 140 5.85 -0.22 -2.28
N LEU A 141 6.08 -1.54 -2.31
CA LEU A 141 6.66 -2.25 -1.18
C LEU A 141 8.07 -1.73 -0.87
N GLN A 142 8.94 -1.59 -1.89
CA GLN A 142 10.29 -1.04 -1.71
C GLN A 142 10.28 0.42 -1.23
N TYR A 143 9.33 1.24 -1.71
CA TYR A 143 9.19 2.61 -1.24
C TYR A 143 8.83 2.66 0.24
N ALA A 144 7.81 1.87 0.65
CA ALA A 144 7.41 1.75 2.05
C ALA A 144 8.56 1.26 2.94
N GLU A 145 9.34 0.28 2.47
CA GLU A 145 10.51 -0.23 3.21
C GLU A 145 11.59 0.83 3.36
N CYS A 146 11.90 1.55 2.27
CA CYS A 146 12.89 2.62 2.29
C CYS A 146 12.47 3.73 3.25
N VAL A 147 11.22 4.17 3.17
CA VAL A 147 10.69 5.22 4.04
C VAL A 147 10.71 4.78 5.49
N PHE A 148 10.29 3.54 5.77
CA PHE A 148 10.32 3.00 7.11
C PHE A 148 11.75 2.97 7.68
N LYS A 149 12.73 2.54 6.90
CA LYS A 149 14.13 2.45 7.36
C LYS A 149 14.80 3.80 7.57
N ASN A 150 14.55 4.76 6.69
CA ASN A 150 15.27 6.03 6.71
C ASN A 150 14.57 7.08 7.58
N TYR A 151 13.25 7.03 7.68
CA TYR A 151 12.45 8.08 8.32
C TYR A 151 11.66 7.61 9.54
N VAL A 152 11.46 6.30 9.70
CA VAL A 152 10.78 5.70 10.86
C VAL A 152 11.81 5.09 11.84
N ILE A 153 13.12 5.37 11.70
CA ILE A 153 14.18 4.86 12.61
C ILE A 153 14.73 5.90 13.63
N LYS A 154 14.03 6.14 14.75
CA LYS A 154 14.48 6.47 16.15
C LYS A 154 13.29 6.96 17.03
N GLY A 155 13.14 6.44 18.26
CA GLY A 155 11.86 6.40 19.02
C GLY A 155 11.49 7.58 19.92
N ASN A 156 10.18 7.70 20.22
CA ASN A 156 9.59 8.56 21.27
C ASN A 156 9.05 7.70 22.43
N GLU A 157 9.40 8.06 23.66
CA GLU A 157 9.00 7.34 24.90
C GLU A 157 7.48 7.41 25.18
N ALA A 158 6.78 8.46 24.76
CA ALA A 158 5.36 8.68 25.10
C ALA A 158 4.40 7.66 24.46
N ALA A 159 4.73 7.17 23.27
CA ALA A 159 3.95 6.14 22.59
C ALA A 159 4.20 4.73 23.13
N ALA A 160 5.41 4.50 23.66
CA ALA A 160 5.74 3.24 24.30
C ALA A 160 4.84 2.98 25.52
N ALA A 161 4.57 4.03 26.32
CA ALA A 161 3.70 3.95 27.49
C ALA A 161 2.24 3.58 27.15
N LYS A 162 1.69 4.06 26.03
CA LYS A 162 0.31 3.74 25.60
C LYS A 162 0.13 2.29 25.13
N LEU A 163 1.18 1.69 24.57
CA LEU A 163 1.14 0.31 24.06
C LEU A 163 1.29 -0.74 25.17
N ASP A 164 1.84 -0.36 26.32
CA ASP A 164 1.96 -1.28 27.46
C ASP A 164 0.62 -1.64 28.11
N GLN A 165 -0.46 -0.92 27.75
CA GLN A 165 -1.83 -1.13 28.22
C GLN A 165 -2.61 -2.22 27.44
N LEU A 166 -2.01 -2.83 26.40
CA LEU A 166 -2.65 -3.90 25.65
C LEU A 166 -2.85 -5.15 26.53
N LYS A 167 -4.11 -5.55 26.73
CA LYS A 167 -4.51 -6.72 27.57
C LYS A 167 -3.95 -8.05 27.04
N ASP A 168 -3.73 -8.15 25.73
CA ASP A 168 -3.09 -9.32 25.12
C ASP A 168 -2.00 -8.87 24.14
N LYS A 169 -0.74 -8.89 24.59
CA LYS A 169 0.44 -8.59 23.77
C LYS A 169 0.77 -9.72 22.77
N ARG A 170 0.00 -10.82 22.74
CA ARG A 170 0.32 -11.98 21.90
C ARG A 170 -0.11 -11.74 20.45
N ARG A 171 0.89 -11.69 19.56
CA ARG A 171 0.95 -12.24 18.19
C ARG A 171 -0.04 -11.80 17.11
N PHE A 172 -1.01 -10.92 17.34
CA PHE A 172 -2.00 -10.64 16.29
C PHE A 172 -1.64 -9.52 15.32
N PHE A 173 -0.81 -8.55 15.71
CA PHE A 173 -0.39 -7.47 14.83
C PHE A 173 1.12 -7.45 14.67
N HIS A 174 1.59 -6.91 13.55
CA HIS A 174 3.00 -6.87 13.21
C HIS A 174 3.81 -6.21 14.35
N PRO A 175 4.91 -6.82 14.84
CA PRO A 175 5.67 -6.29 15.98
C PRO A 175 6.16 -4.85 15.80
N LEU A 176 6.47 -4.48 14.55
CA LEU A 176 6.92 -3.13 14.19
C LEU A 176 5.82 -2.06 14.23
N PHE A 177 4.57 -2.42 14.44
CA PHE A 177 3.50 -1.42 14.62
C PHE A 177 3.77 -0.54 15.85
N ARG A 178 4.42 -1.09 16.88
CA ARG A 178 4.92 -0.31 18.01
C ARG A 178 5.92 0.76 17.57
N ASP A 179 6.90 0.35 16.76
CA ASP A 179 7.95 1.24 16.28
C ASP A 179 7.36 2.35 15.39
N TYR A 180 6.40 1.98 14.55
CA TYR A 180 5.63 2.88 13.69
C TYR A 180 4.86 3.95 14.48
N ILE A 181 4.01 3.56 15.45
CA ILE A 181 3.28 4.53 16.30
C ILE A 181 4.25 5.42 17.07
N SER A 182 5.37 4.86 17.54
CA SER A 182 6.27 5.59 18.42
C SER A 182 6.99 6.78 17.80
N ARG A 183 6.83 7.01 16.49
CA ARG A 183 7.68 7.97 15.75
C ARG A 183 6.90 8.93 14.90
N SER A 184 5.59 8.70 14.75
CA SER A 184 4.70 9.49 13.90
C SER A 184 4.52 10.95 14.34
N LYS A 185 5.02 11.37 15.51
CA LYS A 185 4.80 12.73 16.06
C LYS A 185 5.82 13.79 15.60
N ASN A 186 7.11 13.47 15.39
CA ASN A 186 8.17 14.49 15.39
C ASN A 186 9.17 14.49 14.22
N VAL A 187 9.27 13.43 13.41
CA VAL A 187 10.26 13.34 12.31
C VAL A 187 9.61 13.03 10.95
N TYR A 188 8.41 12.45 11.00
CA TYR A 188 7.71 11.92 9.85
C TYR A 188 6.61 12.87 9.40
N THR A 189 6.63 13.33 8.14
CA THR A 189 5.61 14.25 7.64
C THR A 189 4.26 13.54 7.52
N PRO A 190 3.14 14.17 7.97
CA PRO A 190 1.81 13.55 7.90
C PRO A 190 1.35 13.14 6.48
N LEU A 191 1.87 13.80 5.43
CA LEU A 191 1.63 13.44 4.03
C LEU A 191 2.36 12.16 3.63
N LEU A 192 3.58 11.96 4.14
CA LEU A 192 4.33 10.73 3.90
C LEU A 192 3.67 9.54 4.61
N ASP A 193 3.12 9.75 5.82
CA ASP A 193 2.28 8.75 6.51
C ASP A 193 1.11 8.29 5.67
N GLU A 194 0.33 9.24 5.17
CA GLU A 194 -0.84 8.93 4.36
C GLU A 194 -0.43 8.26 3.04
N THR A 195 0.71 8.64 2.47
CA THR A 195 1.23 8.02 1.24
C THR A 195 1.59 6.55 1.48
N ILE A 196 2.39 6.23 2.49
CA ILE A 196 2.73 4.83 2.81
C ILE A 196 1.47 4.03 3.14
N PHE A 197 0.53 4.64 3.87
CA PHE A 197 -0.76 4.04 4.16
C PHE A 197 -1.50 3.59 2.87
N GLN A 198 -1.67 4.48 1.89
CA GLN A 198 -2.37 4.16 0.64
C GLN A 198 -1.59 3.17 -0.23
N LEU A 199 -0.26 3.29 -0.31
CA LEU A 199 0.59 2.36 -1.06
C LEU A 199 0.54 0.94 -0.47
N CYS A 200 0.62 0.80 0.86
CA CYS A 200 0.50 -0.50 1.51
C CYS A 200 -0.91 -1.09 1.44
N ARG A 201 -1.95 -0.25 1.42
CA ARG A 201 -3.32 -0.69 1.11
C ARG A 201 -3.41 -1.27 -0.31
N PHE A 202 -2.77 -0.65 -1.30
CA PHE A 202 -2.70 -1.20 -2.66
C PHE A 202 -1.97 -2.56 -2.68
N VAL A 203 -0.82 -2.65 -2.01
CA VAL A 203 -0.04 -3.90 -1.91
C VAL A 203 -0.88 -5.03 -1.31
N ASN A 204 -1.54 -4.78 -0.18
CA ASN A 204 -2.27 -5.82 0.54
C ASN A 204 -3.55 -6.29 -0.18
N ASN A 205 -4.18 -5.43 -0.99
CA ASN A 205 -5.49 -5.68 -1.59
C ASN A 205 -5.44 -6.04 -3.08
N ALA A 206 -4.59 -5.37 -3.87
CA ALA A 206 -4.59 -5.49 -5.33
C ALA A 206 -3.46 -6.41 -5.84
N CYS A 207 -2.29 -6.39 -5.20
CA CYS A 207 -1.14 -7.13 -5.71
C CYS A 207 -1.30 -8.64 -5.83
N PRO A 208 -2.06 -9.33 -4.96
CA PRO A 208 -2.33 -10.76 -5.13
C PRO A 208 -3.04 -11.15 -6.43
N SER A 209 -3.68 -10.20 -7.15
CA SER A 209 -4.25 -10.45 -8.49
C SER A 209 -3.40 -9.89 -9.63
N LEU A 210 -2.51 -8.94 -9.35
CA LEU A 210 -1.74 -8.22 -10.35
C LEU A 210 -0.34 -8.80 -10.58
N ASN A 211 0.28 -9.37 -9.55
CA ASN A 211 1.66 -9.85 -9.59
C ASN A 211 1.74 -11.27 -8.98
N PRO A 212 2.19 -12.28 -9.76
CA PRO A 212 2.22 -13.68 -9.32
C PRO A 212 3.04 -13.90 -8.03
N GLN A 213 4.07 -13.08 -7.80
CA GLN A 213 4.91 -13.19 -6.59
C GLN A 213 4.19 -12.80 -5.29
N PHE A 214 3.03 -12.15 -5.39
CA PHE A 214 2.20 -11.70 -4.28
C PHE A 214 0.98 -12.63 -4.05
N GLU A 215 0.89 -13.74 -4.78
CA GLU A 215 -0.27 -14.64 -4.73
C GLU A 215 -0.36 -15.46 -3.43
N ASP A 216 0.73 -15.57 -2.64
CA ASP A 216 0.73 -16.22 -1.32
C ASP A 216 0.03 -15.35 -0.25
N ARG A 217 -1.03 -15.87 0.38
CA ARG A 217 -2.02 -15.03 1.07
C ARG A 217 -1.92 -14.96 2.59
N GLY A 218 -1.10 -15.79 3.24
CA GLY A 218 -0.99 -15.82 4.70
C GLY A 218 0.39 -15.42 5.22
N GLY A 219 1.42 -16.14 4.78
CA GLY A 219 2.80 -15.93 5.24
C GLY A 219 3.37 -14.62 4.70
N PHE A 220 3.27 -14.43 3.38
CA PHE A 220 3.79 -13.26 2.68
C PHE A 220 3.40 -11.90 3.29
N LYS A 221 2.11 -11.69 3.55
CA LYS A 221 1.59 -10.37 3.99
C LYS A 221 2.03 -9.98 5.40
N LEU A 222 2.32 -10.96 6.25
CA LEU A 222 2.79 -10.76 7.63
C LEU A 222 4.31 -10.59 7.72
N LEU A 223 5.05 -10.89 6.65
CA LEU A 223 6.53 -10.92 6.64
C LEU A 223 7.18 -9.68 6.02
N HIS A 224 6.38 -8.74 5.51
CA HIS A 224 6.86 -7.56 4.81
C HIS A 224 6.36 -6.27 5.46
N ILE A 225 7.00 -5.13 5.16
CA ILE A 225 6.72 -3.88 5.88
C ILE A 225 5.24 -3.44 5.83
N CYS A 226 4.54 -3.72 4.73
CA CYS A 226 3.13 -3.41 4.60
C CYS A 226 2.21 -4.24 5.53
N GLY A 227 2.74 -5.26 6.21
CA GLY A 227 2.05 -6.00 7.26
C GLY A 227 1.84 -5.17 8.54
N VAL A 228 2.65 -4.11 8.75
CA VAL A 228 2.41 -3.10 9.79
C VAL A 228 1.02 -2.46 9.63
N PHE A 229 0.53 -2.38 8.39
CA PHE A 229 -0.75 -1.75 8.07
C PHE A 229 -1.95 -2.70 8.17
N ASP A 230 -1.78 -3.93 8.67
CA ASP A 230 -2.85 -4.87 9.01
C ASP A 230 -3.87 -4.27 10.00
N VAL A 231 -3.39 -3.41 10.89
CA VAL A 231 -4.23 -2.64 11.82
C VAL A 231 -5.27 -1.78 11.07
N TYR A 232 -4.94 -1.28 9.89
CA TYR A 232 -5.88 -0.49 9.08
C TYR A 232 -6.66 -1.35 8.10
N THR A 233 -5.99 -2.29 7.43
CA THR A 233 -6.56 -3.20 6.44
C THR A 233 -6.37 -4.65 6.88
N PRO A 234 -7.36 -5.25 7.57
CA PRO A 234 -7.23 -6.58 8.15
C PRO A 234 -6.89 -7.66 7.11
N LEU A 235 -5.70 -8.24 7.21
CA LEU A 235 -5.18 -9.27 6.30
C LEU A 235 -5.92 -10.60 6.47
N HIS A 236 -6.35 -10.91 7.70
CA HIS A 236 -7.25 -12.04 8.00
C HIS A 236 -8.72 -11.78 7.59
N GLY A 237 -8.98 -10.62 6.99
CA GLY A 237 -10.31 -10.20 6.56
C GLY A 237 -11.17 -9.63 7.69
N TYR A 238 -12.15 -8.82 7.32
CA TYR A 238 -13.04 -8.13 8.28
C TYR A 238 -13.90 -9.10 9.12
N ASP A 239 -14.20 -10.30 8.63
CA ASP A 239 -14.96 -11.31 9.39
C ASP A 239 -14.28 -11.69 10.71
N SER A 240 -12.94 -11.64 10.75
CA SER A 240 -12.13 -11.97 11.94
C SER A 240 -12.23 -10.93 13.07
N LEU A 241 -12.73 -9.74 12.77
CA LEU A 241 -12.87 -8.65 13.74
C LEU A 241 -14.04 -8.87 14.71
N TYR A 242 -14.94 -9.82 14.43
CA TYR A 242 -16.18 -9.98 15.17
C TYR A 242 -16.27 -11.33 15.88
N GLU A 243 -17.00 -11.33 17.01
CA GLU A 243 -17.15 -12.52 17.83
C GLU A 243 -17.72 -13.71 17.07
N HIS A 244 -17.15 -14.90 17.28
CA HIS A 244 -17.55 -16.13 16.61
C HIS A 244 -18.98 -16.59 16.99
N THR A 245 -19.49 -16.14 18.14
CA THR A 245 -20.84 -16.42 18.66
C THR A 245 -21.94 -15.69 17.89
N LEU A 246 -21.62 -14.63 17.15
CA LEU A 246 -22.59 -13.89 16.33
C LEU A 246 -23.06 -14.73 15.14
N THR A 247 -24.35 -14.60 14.83
CA THR A 247 -24.94 -15.28 13.67
C THR A 247 -24.26 -14.85 12.37
N ARG A 248 -24.21 -15.74 11.37
CA ARG A 248 -23.61 -15.43 10.06
C ARG A 248 -24.22 -14.19 9.40
N LYS A 249 -25.54 -14.00 9.53
CA LYS A 249 -26.26 -12.85 8.97
C LYS A 249 -25.81 -11.56 9.65
N GLU A 250 -25.76 -11.55 10.98
CA GLU A 250 -25.32 -10.39 11.75
C GLU A 250 -23.87 -10.02 11.45
N ARG A 251 -22.95 -11.00 11.44
CA ARG A 251 -21.54 -10.78 11.10
C ARG A 251 -21.38 -10.16 9.72
N LYS A 252 -22.07 -10.68 8.70
CA LYS A 252 -22.04 -10.12 7.34
C LYS A 252 -22.51 -8.67 7.30
N THR A 253 -23.57 -8.34 8.05
CA THR A 253 -24.04 -6.95 8.15
C THR A 253 -22.99 -6.06 8.82
N LEU A 254 -22.43 -6.47 9.95
CA LEU A 254 -21.39 -5.72 10.65
C LEU A 254 -20.16 -5.47 9.75
N VAL A 255 -19.66 -6.52 9.08
CA VAL A 255 -18.55 -6.41 8.12
C VAL A 255 -18.85 -5.41 7.02
N LYS A 256 -20.05 -5.46 6.44
CA LYS A 256 -20.44 -4.55 5.36
C LYS A 256 -20.47 -3.11 5.85
N GLU A 257 -21.08 -2.85 7.01
CA GLU A 257 -21.22 -1.50 7.56
C GLU A 257 -19.87 -0.95 8.05
N ASP A 258 -19.04 -1.72 8.75
CA ASP A 258 -17.69 -1.25 9.18
C ASP A 258 -16.79 -0.95 7.99
N ARG A 259 -16.80 -1.78 6.93
CA ARG A 259 -16.09 -1.45 5.69
C ARG A 259 -16.56 -0.13 5.10
N LYS A 260 -17.87 0.10 5.05
CA LYS A 260 -18.45 1.36 4.54
C LYS A 260 -18.05 2.55 5.41
N LEU A 261 -18.11 2.41 6.74
CA LEU A 261 -17.67 3.44 7.68
C LEU A 261 -16.18 3.74 7.53
N GLY A 262 -15.35 2.69 7.41
CA GLY A 262 -13.91 2.80 7.16
C GLY A 262 -13.61 3.58 5.89
N GLU A 263 -14.25 3.24 4.76
CA GLU A 263 -14.10 3.99 3.50
C GLU A 263 -14.53 5.45 3.65
N THR A 264 -15.67 5.70 4.29
CA THR A 264 -16.28 7.04 4.41
C THR A 264 -15.46 7.98 5.31
N PHE A 265 -14.99 7.47 6.45
CA PHE A 265 -14.46 8.29 7.53
C PHE A 265 -12.96 8.12 7.77
N TYR A 266 -12.40 6.96 7.42
CA TYR A 266 -11.01 6.63 7.75
C TYR A 266 -10.08 6.66 6.53
N LEU A 267 -10.55 6.13 5.39
CA LEU A 267 -9.73 5.81 4.23
C LEU A 267 -9.82 6.87 3.11
N ASN A 268 -11.01 7.39 2.81
CA ASN A 268 -11.22 8.33 1.70
C ASN A 268 -11.69 9.69 2.22
N THR A 269 -10.85 10.34 3.02
CA THR A 269 -11.12 11.73 3.41
C THR A 269 -10.81 12.65 2.23
N THR A 270 -11.83 13.31 1.69
CA THR A 270 -11.68 14.45 0.79
C THR A 270 -12.02 15.75 1.52
N PHE A 271 -11.38 16.84 1.12
CA PHE A 271 -11.64 18.19 1.63
C PHE A 271 -11.76 19.18 0.47
N ALA A 272 -12.78 20.05 0.52
CA ALA A 272 -12.98 21.07 -0.50
C ALA A 272 -11.81 22.07 -0.46
N GLY A 273 -11.15 22.31 -1.61
CA GLY A 273 -10.00 23.22 -1.69
C GLY A 273 -8.63 22.57 -1.45
N VAL A 274 -8.55 21.23 -1.49
CA VAL A 274 -7.29 20.48 -1.58
C VAL A 274 -7.27 19.67 -2.86
N GLU A 275 -6.19 19.79 -3.62
CA GLU A 275 -5.92 18.97 -4.80
C GLU A 275 -5.25 17.66 -4.36
N PHE A 276 -5.80 16.55 -4.84
CA PHE A 276 -5.34 15.20 -4.53
C PHE A 276 -4.65 14.58 -5.74
N SER A 277 -3.58 13.84 -5.46
CA SER A 277 -2.91 13.02 -6.45
C SER A 277 -3.75 11.78 -6.83
N PRO A 278 -3.37 11.07 -7.92
CA PRO A 278 -3.98 9.80 -8.28
C PRO A 278 -3.86 8.71 -7.20
N LEU A 279 -2.95 8.88 -6.23
CA LEU A 279 -2.77 7.99 -5.08
C LEU A 279 -3.80 8.22 -3.97
N GLY A 280 -4.68 9.22 -4.10
CA GLY A 280 -5.65 9.59 -3.08
C GLY A 280 -5.05 10.39 -1.92
N VAL A 281 -3.81 10.87 -2.07
CA VAL A 281 -3.13 11.73 -1.08
C VAL A 281 -3.06 13.17 -1.58
N PRO A 282 -3.19 14.19 -0.71
CA PRO A 282 -3.00 15.58 -1.10
C PRO A 282 -1.63 15.80 -1.74
N HIS A 283 -1.57 16.66 -2.76
CA HIS A 283 -0.29 17.19 -3.21
C HIS A 283 0.37 18.04 -2.12
N ASP A 284 1.70 18.16 -2.16
CA ASP A 284 2.47 18.97 -1.21
C ASP A 284 2.20 20.48 -1.39
N VAL A 285 2.87 21.30 -0.56
CA VAL A 285 2.69 22.76 -0.46
C VAL A 285 3.01 23.55 -1.73
N HIS A 286 3.58 22.90 -2.76
CA HIS A 286 3.84 23.50 -4.07
C HIS A 286 2.59 23.63 -4.93
N ILE A 287 1.58 22.80 -4.65
CA ILE A 287 0.29 22.79 -5.34
C ILE A 287 -0.79 23.28 -4.38
N ASN A 288 -0.81 22.75 -3.16
CA ASN A 288 -1.77 23.14 -2.14
C ASN A 288 -1.20 24.24 -1.23
N SER A 289 -2.04 25.15 -0.76
CA SER A 289 -1.61 26.06 0.30
C SER A 289 -1.39 25.29 1.61
N LYS A 290 -0.44 25.74 2.45
CA LYS A 290 -0.25 25.16 3.79
C LYS A 290 -1.55 25.15 4.61
N ALA A 291 -2.33 26.23 4.54
CA ALA A 291 -3.62 26.31 5.24
C ALA A 291 -4.62 25.25 4.75
N SER A 292 -4.66 24.97 3.44
CA SER A 292 -5.51 23.90 2.87
C SER A 292 -5.10 22.52 3.39
N ILE A 293 -3.79 22.24 3.45
CA ILE A 293 -3.25 20.99 3.97
C ILE A 293 -3.53 20.84 5.46
N ASP A 294 -3.32 21.90 6.26
CA ASP A 294 -3.64 21.91 7.68
C ASP A 294 -5.15 21.65 7.88
N SER A 295 -6.03 22.31 7.14
CA SER A 295 -7.47 22.07 7.20
C SER A 295 -7.87 20.64 6.82
N TYR A 296 -7.22 20.06 5.81
CA TYR A 296 -7.41 18.65 5.46
C TYR A 296 -7.06 17.73 6.63
N PHE A 297 -5.91 17.95 7.30
CA PHE A 297 -5.53 17.11 8.44
C PHE A 297 -6.47 17.28 9.63
N HIS A 298 -6.96 18.50 9.91
CA HIS A 298 -8.00 18.71 10.92
C HIS A 298 -9.29 17.96 10.60
N GLU A 299 -9.77 18.05 9.35
CA GLU A 299 -10.98 17.35 8.92
C GLU A 299 -10.79 15.83 8.99
N LYS A 300 -9.62 15.34 8.58
CA LYS A 300 -9.26 13.92 8.68
C LYS A 300 -9.22 13.44 10.12
N CYS A 301 -8.70 14.24 11.05
CA CYS A 301 -8.76 13.94 12.47
C CYS A 301 -10.22 13.82 12.95
N ARG A 302 -11.06 14.80 12.59
CA ARG A 302 -12.48 14.83 12.92
C ARG A 302 -13.20 13.58 12.41
N LYS A 303 -13.09 13.26 11.11
CA LYS A 303 -13.71 12.08 10.50
C LYS A 303 -13.21 10.76 11.09
N ARG A 304 -11.91 10.63 11.35
CA ARG A 304 -11.38 9.42 12.02
C ARG A 304 -11.96 9.26 13.43
N CYS A 305 -12.22 10.34 14.15
CA CYS A 305 -12.92 10.25 15.42
C CYS A 305 -14.40 9.83 15.26
N GLU A 306 -15.09 10.33 14.23
CA GLU A 306 -16.45 9.88 13.88
C GLU A 306 -16.49 8.38 13.58
N TYR A 307 -15.51 7.85 12.84
CA TYR A 307 -15.38 6.41 12.59
C TYR A 307 -15.46 5.60 13.90
N PHE A 308 -14.68 5.98 14.92
CA PHE A 308 -14.70 5.26 16.19
C PHE A 308 -16.06 5.35 16.89
N SER A 309 -16.71 6.51 16.83
CA SER A 309 -18.06 6.69 17.40
C SER A 309 -19.08 5.76 16.73
N GLU A 310 -19.04 5.70 15.40
CA GLU A 310 -19.96 4.87 14.61
C GLU A 310 -19.69 3.38 14.82
N VAL A 311 -18.43 2.94 14.83
CA VAL A 311 -18.10 1.53 15.10
C VAL A 311 -18.46 1.13 16.53
N LYS A 312 -18.26 2.01 17.51
CA LYS A 312 -18.70 1.76 18.89
C LYS A 312 -20.21 1.49 18.95
N THR A 313 -21.00 2.30 18.26
CA THR A 313 -22.46 2.16 18.18
C THR A 313 -22.85 0.89 17.45
N LEU A 314 -22.25 0.63 16.28
CA LEU A 314 -22.46 -0.56 15.46
C LEU A 314 -22.20 -1.87 16.23
N THR A 315 -21.23 -1.85 17.14
CA THR A 315 -20.76 -3.02 17.89
C THR A 315 -21.33 -3.12 19.31
N ASP A 316 -22.36 -2.34 19.65
CA ASP A 316 -22.96 -2.25 21.00
C ASP A 316 -21.91 -2.03 22.10
N GLY A 317 -21.14 -0.95 21.97
CA GLY A 317 -20.09 -0.62 22.92
C GLY A 317 -18.95 -1.64 22.90
N TRP A 318 -18.51 -2.04 21.69
CA TRP A 318 -17.40 -2.97 21.43
C TRP A 318 -17.66 -4.44 21.76
N LYS A 319 -18.82 -4.79 22.32
CA LYS A 319 -19.14 -6.17 22.76
C LYS A 319 -19.23 -7.18 21.62
N LYS A 320 -19.48 -6.72 20.38
CA LYS A 320 -19.57 -7.58 19.19
C LYS A 320 -18.20 -7.86 18.55
N LEU A 321 -17.14 -7.19 19.01
CA LEU A 321 -15.79 -7.40 18.49
C LEU A 321 -15.14 -8.62 19.15
N SER A 322 -14.39 -9.39 18.36
CA SER A 322 -13.46 -10.38 18.90
C SER A 322 -12.31 -9.67 19.62
N ASN A 323 -11.49 -10.41 20.38
CA ASN A 323 -10.24 -9.87 20.95
C ASN A 323 -9.35 -9.23 19.86
N PHE A 324 -9.29 -9.84 18.67
CA PHE A 324 -8.56 -9.28 17.53
C PHE A 324 -9.16 -7.95 17.07
N GLY A 325 -10.48 -7.88 16.91
CA GLY A 325 -11.17 -6.66 16.51
C GLY A 325 -11.06 -5.54 17.55
N TYR A 326 -11.16 -5.87 18.83
CA TYR A 326 -10.99 -4.91 19.93
C TYR A 326 -9.57 -4.33 19.93
N ASN A 327 -8.55 -5.20 19.84
CA ASN A 327 -7.15 -4.77 19.77
C ASN A 327 -6.88 -3.91 18.53
N ARG A 328 -7.51 -4.21 17.38
CA ARG A 328 -7.43 -3.35 16.20
C ARG A 328 -7.91 -1.93 16.50
N GLN A 329 -9.12 -1.80 17.06
CA GLN A 329 -9.70 -0.48 17.36
C GLN A 329 -8.85 0.28 18.38
N LEU A 330 -8.30 -0.42 19.37
CA LEU A 330 -7.40 0.13 20.36
C LEU A 330 -6.12 0.69 19.73
N LEU A 331 -5.48 -0.07 18.86
CA LEU A 331 -4.28 0.34 18.12
C LEU A 331 -4.55 1.53 17.18
N LEU A 332 -5.69 1.53 16.49
CA LEU A 332 -6.13 2.66 15.67
C LEU A 332 -6.36 3.92 16.52
N CYS A 333 -6.96 3.78 17.71
CA CYS A 333 -7.15 4.88 18.65
C CYS A 333 -5.82 5.42 19.18
N ILE A 334 -4.87 4.55 19.57
CA ILE A 334 -3.54 4.99 20.02
C ILE A 334 -2.83 5.78 18.91
N HIS A 335 -2.81 5.24 17.68
CA HIS A 335 -2.23 5.93 16.52
C HIS A 335 -2.90 7.28 16.29
N HIS A 336 -4.23 7.30 16.31
CA HIS A 336 -5.02 8.52 16.14
C HIS A 336 -4.68 9.55 17.22
N SER A 337 -4.62 9.18 18.51
CA SER A 337 -4.29 10.09 19.60
C SER A 337 -2.84 10.59 19.60
N VAL A 338 -1.93 9.95 18.87
CA VAL A 338 -0.57 10.49 18.65
C VAL A 338 -0.59 11.62 17.61
N LEU A 339 -1.40 11.49 16.56
CA LEU A 339 -1.48 12.45 15.45
C LEU A 339 -2.53 13.56 15.67
N CYS A 340 -3.60 13.24 16.39
CA CYS A 340 -4.80 14.05 16.57
C CYS A 340 -5.13 14.07 18.07
N PRO A 341 -4.79 15.14 18.81
CA PRO A 341 -4.86 15.14 20.27
C PRO A 341 -6.30 15.16 20.86
N THR A 342 -7.35 15.19 20.04
CA THR A 342 -8.74 15.31 20.50
C THR A 342 -9.67 14.27 19.86
N CYS A 343 -9.88 13.15 20.56
CA CYS A 343 -10.97 12.22 20.24
C CYS A 343 -11.52 11.55 21.51
N PRO A 344 -12.61 12.08 22.11
CA PRO A 344 -13.15 11.58 23.38
C PRO A 344 -13.56 10.10 23.32
N ILE A 345 -13.95 9.58 22.15
CA ILE A 345 -14.33 8.18 22.01
C ILE A 345 -13.16 7.24 22.31
N CYS A 346 -11.93 7.62 21.94
CA CYS A 346 -10.75 6.82 22.21
C CYS A 346 -10.39 6.76 23.70
N GLU A 347 -10.82 7.74 24.50
CA GLU A 347 -10.73 7.72 25.99
C GLU A 347 -11.73 6.76 26.62
N THR A 348 -12.80 6.37 25.89
CA THR A 348 -13.80 5.40 26.36
C THR A 348 -13.45 3.96 26.02
N MET A 349 -12.48 3.74 25.12
CA MET A 349 -11.72 2.50 25.12
C MET A 349 -10.77 2.56 26.32
N ASP A 350 -10.33 1.44 26.90
CA ASP A 350 -9.48 1.41 28.12
C ASP A 350 -8.06 2.04 27.93
N VAL A 351 -7.93 3.09 27.11
CA VAL A 351 -6.75 3.92 26.91
C VAL A 351 -6.76 5.01 27.98
N SER A 352 -6.05 4.81 29.08
CA SER A 352 -5.80 5.90 30.02
C SER A 352 -4.60 6.71 29.53
N PHE A 353 -4.85 7.97 29.15
CA PHE A 353 -3.80 8.89 28.76
C PHE A 353 -3.11 9.44 30.01
N THR A 354 -1.85 9.09 30.25
CA THR A 354 -1.02 9.87 31.16
C THR A 354 -0.73 11.21 30.48
N SER A 355 -1.49 12.23 30.85
CA SER A 355 -1.14 13.63 30.58
C SER A 355 0.17 13.94 31.31
N THR A 356 1.25 14.14 30.56
CA THR A 356 2.48 14.77 31.07
C THR A 356 2.30 16.26 31.13
#